data_AF-A0A2K8SID8-F1
#
_entry.id   AF-A0A2K8SID8-F1
#
_cell.length_a   1.000
_cell.length_b   1.000
_cell.length_c   1.000
_cell.angle_alpha   90.00
_cell.angle_beta   90.00
_cell.angle_gamma   90.00
#
_symmetry.space_group_name_H-M   'P 1'
#
loop_
_entity.id
_entity.type
_entity.pdbx_description
1 polymer ?
#
loop_
_entity_poly.entity_id
_entity_poly.type
_entity_poly.pdbx_seq_one_letter_code
_entity_poly.pdbx_strand_id
1 'polypeptide(L)'
;MRIIESDSQAKHLQEWLGSGVDEEIIALNVRSLSGSLPYEYLLYSPKISRRNDGRLRDRDLKKYQHIELGGWWCSGVDPLNNYILMMWGCFKPNHPRRDRQKIHKLIKYEHPYREETRAFFLLVPNRIWVKVSNRSGIPITEEDLQHPGGFWHWVWQQNATKLS
;
A
#
# COMPACT_ATOMS: atom_id res chain seq x y z
N MET A 1 14.48 -23.40 -0.29
CA MET A 1 14.92 -22.47 0.79
C MET A 1 13.67 -22.06 1.55
N ARG A 2 13.43 -22.65 2.74
CA ARG A 2 12.29 -22.26 3.58
C ARG A 2 12.63 -20.91 4.20
N ILE A 3 11.92 -19.86 3.79
CA ILE A 3 12.00 -18.56 4.45
C ILE A 3 11.45 -18.79 5.86
N ILE A 4 12.28 -18.57 6.86
CA ILE A 4 11.82 -18.48 8.25
C ILE A 4 11.00 -17.20 8.30
N GLU A 5 9.69 -17.31 8.14
CA GLU A 5 8.77 -16.19 8.38
C GLU A 5 8.99 -15.71 9.81
N SER A 6 9.31 -14.43 9.98
CA SER A 6 9.39 -13.86 11.32
C SER A 6 7.99 -13.78 11.93
N ASP A 7 7.86 -13.89 13.25
CA ASP A 7 6.57 -13.77 13.96
C ASP A 7 5.76 -12.52 13.56
N SER A 8 6.45 -11.45 13.16
CA SER A 8 5.85 -10.22 12.66
C SER A 8 5.16 -10.41 11.31
N GLN A 9 5.80 -11.10 10.36
CA GLN A 9 5.23 -11.39 9.04
C GLN A 9 3.99 -12.28 9.17
N ALA A 10 4.07 -13.33 9.99
CA ALA A 10 2.93 -14.21 10.25
C ALA A 10 1.74 -13.45 10.85
N LYS A 11 1.98 -12.56 11.82
CA LYS A 11 0.92 -11.71 12.41
C LYS A 11 0.28 -10.79 11.39
N HIS A 12 1.07 -10.13 10.54
CA HIS A 12 0.52 -9.26 9.50
C HIS A 12 -0.29 -10.06 8.47
N LEU A 13 0.21 -11.21 8.02
CA LEU A 13 -0.52 -12.08 7.11
C LEU A 13 -1.87 -12.50 7.71
N GLN A 14 -1.88 -12.96 8.98
CA GLN A 14 -3.11 -13.35 9.68
C GLN A 14 -4.08 -12.18 9.85
N GLU A 15 -3.61 -10.96 10.08
CA GLU A 15 -4.48 -9.78 10.15
C GLU A 15 -5.23 -9.54 8.83
N TRP A 16 -4.52 -9.63 7.71
CA TRP A 16 -5.11 -9.44 6.38
C TRP A 16 -6.03 -10.59 5.97
N LEU A 17 -5.64 -11.84 6.24
CA LEU A 17 -6.49 -13.01 6.04
C LEU A 17 -7.76 -12.94 6.90
N GLY A 18 -7.65 -12.51 8.16
CA GLY A 18 -8.78 -12.29 9.05
C GLY A 18 -9.72 -11.17 8.60
N SER A 19 -9.25 -10.29 7.70
CA SER A 19 -10.06 -9.26 7.04
C SER A 19 -10.69 -9.76 5.73
N GLY A 20 -10.51 -11.03 5.37
CA GLY A 20 -11.10 -11.64 4.17
C GLY A 20 -10.36 -11.33 2.87
N VAL A 21 -9.12 -10.84 2.94
CA VAL A 21 -8.32 -10.53 1.75
C VAL A 21 -7.67 -11.81 1.23
N ASP A 22 -7.70 -12.00 -0.10
CA ASP A 22 -7.11 -13.16 -0.74
C ASP A 22 -5.58 -13.17 -0.58
N GLU A 23 -5.01 -14.34 -0.27
CA GLU A 23 -3.58 -14.51 0.03
C GLU A 23 -2.66 -14.01 -1.08
N GLU A 24 -3.05 -14.17 -2.34
CA GLU A 24 -2.25 -13.74 -3.48
C GLU A 24 -2.27 -12.20 -3.63
N ILE A 25 -3.38 -11.54 -3.28
CA ILE A 25 -3.45 -10.07 -3.18
C ILE A 25 -2.52 -9.59 -2.07
N ILE A 26 -2.50 -10.27 -0.91
CA ILE A 26 -1.62 -9.92 0.21
C ILE A 26 -0.16 -10.05 -0.25
N ALA A 27 0.19 -11.19 -0.85
CA ALA A 27 1.54 -11.48 -1.31
C ALA A 27 2.05 -10.47 -2.37
N LEU A 28 1.17 -9.93 -3.21
CA LEU A 28 1.55 -8.93 -4.21
C LEU A 28 1.72 -7.53 -3.63
N ASN A 29 0.92 -7.14 -2.63
CA ASN A 29 0.77 -5.73 -2.25
C ASN A 29 1.26 -5.38 -0.84
N VAL A 30 1.44 -6.36 0.04
CA VAL A 30 1.72 -6.14 1.45
C VAL A 30 3.16 -6.55 1.79
N ARG A 31 3.85 -5.70 2.54
CA ARG A 31 5.23 -5.94 2.99
C ARG A 31 5.35 -5.62 4.47
N SER A 32 5.96 -6.51 5.24
CA SER A 32 6.29 -6.24 6.64
C SER A 32 7.57 -5.40 6.70
N LEU A 33 7.51 -4.25 7.37
CA LEU A 33 8.66 -3.35 7.53
C LEU A 33 8.99 -3.18 9.02
N SER A 34 10.25 -2.96 9.35
CA SER A 34 10.72 -2.70 10.72
C SER A 34 12.08 -2.00 10.73
N GLY A 35 12.54 -1.55 11.90
CA GLY A 35 13.80 -0.82 12.03
C GLY A 35 13.75 0.48 11.25
N SER A 36 14.82 0.80 10.50
CA SER A 36 14.88 2.04 9.72
C SER A 36 14.13 1.99 8.38
N LEU A 37 13.77 0.80 7.89
CA LEU A 37 13.20 0.65 6.55
C LEU A 37 11.89 1.44 6.31
N PRO A 38 10.93 1.54 7.25
CA PRO A 38 9.72 2.34 7.05
C PRO A 38 9.97 3.82 6.74
N TYR A 39 11.13 4.38 7.12
CA TYR A 39 11.47 5.76 6.79
C TYR A 39 11.68 5.97 5.28
N GLU A 40 12.16 4.97 4.56
CA GLU A 40 12.34 5.03 3.10
C GLU A 40 11.00 5.09 2.37
N TYR A 41 9.97 4.43 2.92
CA TYR A 41 8.62 4.42 2.38
C TYR A 41 7.80 5.66 2.76
N LEU A 42 7.98 6.18 3.98
CA LEU A 42 7.18 7.29 4.49
C LEU A 42 7.82 8.66 4.30
N LEU A 43 9.15 8.78 4.25
CA LEU A 43 9.86 10.06 4.31
C LEU A 43 10.76 10.32 3.09
N TYR A 44 10.33 9.87 1.90
CA TYR A 44 11.06 10.09 0.65
C TYR A 44 10.84 11.49 0.04
N SER A 45 9.78 12.22 0.44
CA SER A 45 9.42 13.49 -0.21
C SER A 45 10.57 14.51 -0.18
N PRO A 46 10.92 15.13 -1.32
CA PRO A 46 11.90 16.21 -1.34
C PRO A 46 11.42 17.46 -0.61
N LYS A 47 10.10 17.56 -0.33
CA LYS A 47 9.51 18.67 0.42
C LYS A 47 9.82 18.58 1.92
N ILE A 48 10.39 17.47 2.42
CA ILE A 48 10.75 17.30 3.84
C ILE A 48 12.03 18.07 4.15
N SER A 49 11.98 18.88 5.20
CA SER A 49 13.15 19.63 5.64
C SER A 49 14.19 18.70 6.27
N ARG A 50 15.42 18.76 5.76
CA ARG A 50 16.57 17.97 6.22
C ARG A 50 17.68 18.89 6.75
N ARG A 51 18.60 18.30 7.51
CA ARG A 51 19.88 18.91 7.91
C ARG A 51 20.82 18.98 6.70
N ASN A 52 21.91 19.73 6.83
CA ASN A 52 22.92 19.88 5.76
C ASN A 52 23.59 18.54 5.41
N ASP A 53 23.61 17.60 6.35
CA ASP A 53 24.11 16.22 6.20
C ASP A 53 23.06 15.25 5.59
N GLY A 54 21.90 15.77 5.15
CA GLY A 54 20.81 14.97 4.57
C GLY A 54 19.92 14.24 5.59
N ARG A 55 20.29 14.22 6.88
CA ARG A 55 19.52 13.58 7.93
C ARG A 55 18.19 14.31 8.16
N LEU A 56 17.16 13.53 8.49
CA LEU A 56 15.89 14.09 8.99
C LEU A 56 16.13 14.93 10.24
N ARG A 57 15.35 16.00 10.39
CA ARG A 57 15.41 16.81 11.61
C ARG A 57 14.93 15.99 12.82
N ASP A 58 15.50 16.26 13.98
CA ASP A 58 15.20 15.48 15.20
C ASP A 58 13.72 15.52 15.60
N ARG A 59 13.01 16.61 15.25
CA ARG A 59 11.56 16.71 15.40
C ARG A 59 10.81 15.62 14.63
N ASP A 60 11.18 15.38 13.37
CA ASP A 60 10.51 14.40 12.52
C ASP A 60 10.93 12.98 12.91
N LEU A 61 12.21 12.76 13.24
CA LEU A 61 12.68 11.48 13.80
C LEU A 61 11.90 11.10 15.06
N LYS A 62 11.77 12.02 16.03
CA LYS A 62 11.00 11.79 17.26
C LYS A 62 9.51 11.56 16.99
N LYS A 63 8.93 12.24 15.99
CA LYS A 63 7.53 12.03 15.60
C LYS A 63 7.30 10.62 15.06
N TYR A 64 8.22 10.13 14.24
CA TYR A 64 8.06 8.88 13.50
C TYR A 64 8.75 7.67 14.16
N GLN A 65 9.50 7.83 15.25
CA GLN A 65 10.21 6.73 15.94
C GLN A 65 9.37 5.46 16.18
N HIS A 66 8.06 5.60 16.42
CA HIS A 66 7.16 4.48 16.64
C HIS A 66 7.10 3.48 15.46
N ILE A 67 7.40 3.90 14.23
CA ILE A 67 7.39 3.03 13.05
C ILE A 67 8.55 2.02 13.06
N GLU A 68 9.61 2.30 13.82
CA GLU A 68 10.76 1.39 13.96
C GLU A 68 10.38 0.07 14.64
N LEU A 69 9.32 0.10 15.46
CA LEU A 69 8.75 -1.07 16.15
C LEU A 69 7.94 -2.00 15.22
N GLY A 70 8.00 -1.72 13.91
CA GLY A 70 7.45 -2.55 12.87
C GLY A 70 5.99 -2.25 12.53
N GLY A 71 5.56 -2.88 11.46
CA GLY A 71 4.21 -2.79 10.91
C GLY A 71 4.19 -3.33 9.48
N TRP A 72 3.10 -3.09 8.78
CA TRP A 72 3.00 -3.45 7.37
C TRP A 72 2.78 -2.24 6.47
N TRP A 73 3.35 -2.33 5.28
CA TRP A 73 3.18 -1.40 4.17
C TRP A 73 2.28 -2.04 3.12
N CYS A 74 1.34 -1.27 2.59
CA CYS A 74 0.49 -1.65 1.48
C CYS A 74 0.56 -0.58 0.39
N SER A 75 0.93 -0.98 -0.82
CA SER A 75 0.91 -0.13 -2.01
C SER A 75 0.48 -0.95 -3.23
N GLY A 76 0.22 -0.26 -4.33
CA GLY A 76 -0.26 -0.87 -5.56
C GLY A 76 0.32 -0.19 -6.80
N VAL A 77 -0.39 -0.26 -7.91
CA VAL A 77 -0.03 0.36 -9.19
C VAL A 77 -0.51 1.80 -9.29
N ASP A 78 0.13 2.56 -10.17
CA ASP A 78 -0.22 3.93 -10.50
C ASP A 78 -0.93 4.02 -11.87
N PRO A 79 -2.27 4.15 -11.91
CA PRO A 79 -2.99 4.24 -13.19
C PRO A 79 -2.66 5.51 -13.98
N LEU A 80 -2.04 6.52 -13.36
CA LEU A 80 -1.61 7.76 -14.03
C LEU A 80 -0.17 7.68 -14.53
N ASN A 81 0.53 6.58 -14.24
CA ASN A 81 1.93 6.38 -14.62
C ASN A 81 2.14 4.97 -15.20
N ASN A 82 1.39 4.66 -16.26
CA ASN A 82 1.48 3.39 -16.98
C ASN A 82 1.35 2.14 -16.09
N TYR A 83 0.59 2.23 -14.99
CA TYR A 83 0.34 1.13 -14.07
C TYR A 83 1.60 0.53 -13.45
N ILE A 84 2.70 1.28 -13.40
CA ILE A 84 3.90 0.85 -12.66
C ILE A 84 3.62 0.87 -11.15
N LEU A 85 4.44 0.16 -10.38
CA LEU A 85 4.34 0.18 -8.92
C LEU A 85 4.51 1.59 -8.37
N MET A 86 3.57 1.99 -7.53
CA MET A 86 3.54 3.30 -6.90
C MET A 86 4.39 3.29 -5.62
N MET A 87 5.23 4.31 -5.45
CA MET A 87 5.93 4.54 -4.18
C MET A 87 5.00 4.96 -3.04
N TRP A 88 3.87 5.59 -3.38
CA TRP A 88 2.86 5.98 -2.42
C TRP A 88 2.10 4.75 -1.90
N GLY A 89 1.76 4.77 -0.61
CA GLY A 89 1.03 3.68 0.03
C GLY A 89 0.68 4.02 1.47
N CYS A 90 0.26 3.00 2.20
CA CYS A 90 -0.19 3.11 3.57
C CYS A 90 0.65 2.22 4.48
N PHE A 91 1.19 2.80 5.54
CA PHE A 91 1.86 2.07 6.61
C PHE A 91 0.92 1.94 7.81
N LYS A 92 0.65 0.71 8.25
CA LYS A 92 0.02 0.44 9.55
C LYS A 92 1.10 0.01 10.56
N PRO A 93 1.49 0.88 11.51
CA PRO A 93 2.42 0.49 12.56
C PRO A 93 1.78 -0.52 13.52
N ASN A 94 2.61 -1.43 14.06
CA ASN A 94 2.21 -2.32 15.16
C ASN A 94 1.88 -1.53 16.43
N HIS A 95 2.54 -0.39 16.61
CA HIS A 95 2.37 0.51 17.76
C HIS A 95 1.95 1.91 17.26
N PRO A 96 0.66 2.12 16.96
CA PRO A 96 0.18 3.41 16.46
C PRO A 96 0.39 4.52 17.49
N ARG A 97 0.85 5.68 17.02
CA ARG A 97 0.99 6.87 17.88
C ARG A 97 -0.35 7.57 18.12
N ARG A 98 -0.43 8.35 19.20
CA ARG A 98 -1.56 9.25 19.45
C ARG A 98 -1.53 10.46 18.53
N ASP A 99 -2.71 10.93 18.16
CA ASP A 99 -2.88 12.22 17.52
C ASP A 99 -2.62 13.34 18.55
N ARG A 100 -1.69 14.25 18.23
CA ARG A 100 -1.37 15.38 19.11
C ARG A 100 -2.51 16.40 19.22
N GLN A 101 -3.36 16.49 18.20
CA GLN A 101 -4.53 17.38 18.19
C GLN A 101 -5.76 16.71 18.79
N LYS A 102 -5.82 15.37 18.76
CA LYS A 102 -6.95 14.57 19.25
C LYS A 102 -6.43 13.48 20.18
N ILE A 103 -6.09 13.85 21.42
CA ILE A 103 -5.34 12.98 22.36
C ILE A 103 -5.96 11.60 22.60
N HIS A 104 -7.28 11.45 22.42
CA HIS A 104 -8.03 10.20 22.55
C HIS A 104 -8.04 9.34 21.27
N LYS A 105 -7.47 9.82 20.16
CA LYS A 105 -7.44 9.12 18.88
C LYS A 105 -6.04 8.62 18.56
N LEU A 106 -5.97 7.35 18.16
CA LEU A 106 -4.77 6.74 17.60
C LEU A 106 -4.74 6.97 16.10
N ILE A 107 -3.56 7.29 15.58
CA ILE A 107 -3.31 7.32 14.13
C ILE A 107 -2.96 5.90 13.73
N LYS A 108 -3.97 5.20 13.22
CA LYS A 108 -3.86 3.80 12.79
C LYS A 108 -3.00 3.64 11.53
N TYR A 109 -2.94 4.67 10.70
CA TYR A 109 -2.31 4.63 9.38
C TYR A 109 -1.45 5.87 9.16
N GLU A 110 -0.22 5.66 8.71
CA GLU A 110 0.68 6.70 8.25
C GLU A 110 0.79 6.64 6.72
N HIS A 111 0.91 7.80 6.09
CA HIS A 111 1.07 7.95 4.65
C HIS A 111 2.34 8.76 4.38
N PRO A 112 2.91 8.71 3.15
CA PRO A 112 4.08 9.48 2.79
C PRO A 112 3.97 10.95 3.21
N TYR A 113 4.94 11.40 4.02
CA TYR A 113 4.90 12.70 4.65
C TYR A 113 5.22 13.80 3.63
N ARG A 114 4.35 14.82 3.58
CA ARG A 114 4.41 15.95 2.62
C ARG A 114 4.22 15.54 1.16
N GLU A 115 3.69 14.36 0.91
CA GLU A 115 3.17 13.98 -0.40
C GLU A 115 1.67 14.23 -0.45
N GLU A 116 1.15 14.34 -1.66
CA GLU A 116 -0.29 14.45 -1.89
C GLU A 116 -0.97 13.10 -1.58
N THR A 117 -2.20 13.16 -1.10
CA THR A 117 -3.00 11.95 -0.87
C THR A 117 -3.33 11.31 -2.21
N ARG A 118 -3.16 9.99 -2.32
CA ARG A 118 -3.49 9.22 -3.51
C ARG A 118 -4.46 8.08 -3.18
N ALA A 119 -5.19 7.62 -4.19
CA ALA A 119 -5.90 6.35 -4.11
C ALA A 119 -4.91 5.19 -4.32
N PHE A 120 -5.17 4.04 -3.71
CA PHE A 120 -4.38 2.83 -3.91
C PHE A 120 -5.11 1.87 -4.85
N PHE A 121 -4.40 1.37 -5.86
CA PHE A 121 -4.89 0.42 -6.84
C PHE A 121 -4.07 -0.85 -6.73
N LEU A 122 -4.54 -1.86 -5.99
CA LEU A 122 -3.76 -3.07 -5.70
C LEU A 122 -3.43 -3.85 -6.98
N LEU A 123 -2.26 -4.49 -7.04
CA LEU A 123 -2.07 -5.59 -7.99
C LEU A 123 -3.12 -6.68 -7.74
N VAL A 124 -3.87 -7.01 -8.78
CA VAL A 124 -4.96 -8.01 -8.72
C VAL A 124 -4.57 -9.21 -9.58
N PRO A 125 -4.48 -10.42 -9.00
CA PRO A 125 -4.20 -11.63 -9.78
C PRO A 125 -5.30 -11.94 -10.79
N ASN A 126 -4.93 -12.55 -11.92
CA ASN A 126 -5.88 -12.95 -12.96
C ASN A 126 -7.00 -13.85 -12.41
N ARG A 127 -6.70 -14.75 -11.48
CA ARG A 127 -7.72 -15.58 -10.82
C ARG A 127 -8.80 -14.74 -10.12
N ILE A 128 -8.42 -13.64 -9.46
CA ILE A 128 -9.37 -12.73 -8.82
C ILE A 128 -10.12 -11.91 -9.87
N TRP A 129 -9.43 -11.43 -10.90
CA TRP A 129 -10.06 -10.74 -12.01
C TRP A 129 -11.16 -11.60 -12.66
N VAL A 130 -10.88 -12.87 -12.96
CA VAL A 130 -11.87 -13.82 -13.49
C VAL A 130 -13.08 -13.97 -12.57
N LYS A 131 -12.88 -14.03 -11.24
CA LYS A 131 -14.00 -14.05 -10.28
C LYS A 131 -14.86 -12.80 -10.37
N VAL A 132 -14.25 -11.63 -10.52
CA VAL A 132 -14.96 -10.35 -10.67
C VAL A 132 -15.72 -10.31 -11.98
N SER A 133 -15.10 -10.72 -13.09
CA SER A 133 -15.71 -10.83 -14.41
C SER A 133 -16.95 -11.74 -14.39
N ASN A 134 -16.83 -12.95 -13.83
CA ASN A 134 -17.95 -13.89 -13.70
C ASN A 134 -19.11 -13.30 -12.88
N ARG A 135 -18.79 -12.55 -11.82
CA ARG A 135 -19.80 -11.92 -10.96
C ARG A 135 -20.48 -10.72 -11.62
N SER A 136 -19.74 -9.96 -12.42
CA SER A 136 -20.26 -8.77 -13.11
C SER A 136 -20.98 -9.11 -14.42
N GLY A 137 -20.76 -10.30 -14.98
CA GLY A 137 -21.24 -10.69 -16.31
C GLY A 137 -20.49 -9.98 -17.44
N ILE A 138 -19.36 -9.34 -17.15
CA ILE A 138 -18.55 -8.64 -18.15
C ILE A 138 -17.36 -9.52 -18.51
N PRO A 139 -17.20 -9.96 -19.76
CA PRO A 139 -16.09 -10.83 -20.14
C PRO A 139 -14.75 -10.09 -20.08
N ILE A 140 -13.69 -10.87 -19.89
CA ILE A 140 -12.30 -10.41 -20.07
C ILE A 140 -11.88 -10.83 -21.48
N THR A 141 -11.43 -9.88 -22.28
CA THR A 141 -10.94 -10.14 -23.63
C THR A 141 -9.44 -10.46 -23.62
N GLU A 142 -8.91 -11.01 -24.71
CA GLU A 142 -7.47 -11.21 -24.85
C GLU A 142 -6.71 -9.86 -24.81
N GLU A 143 -7.29 -8.80 -25.40
CA GLU A 143 -6.71 -7.46 -25.35
C GLU A 143 -6.59 -6.94 -23.92
N ASP A 144 -7.60 -7.18 -23.08
CA ASP A 144 -7.55 -6.83 -21.65
C ASP A 144 -6.38 -7.52 -20.93
N LEU A 145 -6.19 -8.82 -21.18
CA LEU A 145 -5.13 -9.61 -20.54
C LEU A 145 -3.73 -9.16 -20.96
N GLN A 146 -3.57 -8.69 -22.20
CA GLN A 146 -2.30 -8.18 -22.71
C GLN A 146 -2.05 -6.70 -22.37
N HIS A 147 -3.07 -5.98 -21.93
CA HIS A 147 -2.93 -4.56 -21.60
C HIS A 147 -2.14 -4.38 -20.28
N PRO A 148 -1.13 -3.47 -20.22
CA PRO A 148 -0.28 -3.30 -19.03
C PRO A 148 -1.06 -2.84 -17.78
N GLY A 149 -2.22 -2.21 -17.96
CA GLY A 149 -3.10 -1.82 -16.86
C GLY A 149 -4.03 -2.91 -16.32
N GLY A 150 -4.09 -4.07 -17.01
CA GLY A 150 -4.80 -5.27 -16.61
C GLY A 150 -6.17 -4.99 -15.97
N PHE A 151 -6.37 -5.55 -14.77
CA PHE A 151 -7.61 -5.44 -14.02
C PHE A 151 -8.14 -4.01 -13.90
N TRP A 152 -7.28 -3.04 -13.57
CA TRP A 152 -7.74 -1.66 -13.33
C TRP A 152 -8.07 -0.92 -14.61
N HIS A 153 -7.34 -1.18 -15.69
CA HIS A 153 -7.70 -0.67 -17.00
C HIS A 153 -9.06 -1.19 -17.44
N TRP A 154 -9.30 -2.50 -17.29
CA TRP A 154 -10.59 -3.11 -17.59
C TRP A 154 -11.71 -2.52 -16.74
N VAL A 155 -11.54 -2.38 -15.42
CA VAL A 155 -12.54 -1.71 -14.57
C VAL A 155 -12.85 -0.29 -15.04
N TRP A 156 -11.82 0.48 -15.41
CA TRP A 156 -11.97 1.85 -15.88
C TRP A 156 -12.77 1.92 -17.20
N GLN A 157 -12.37 1.12 -18.18
CA GLN A 157 -13.01 1.08 -19.50
C GLN A 157 -14.50 0.75 -19.38
N GLN A 158 -14.83 -0.28 -18.61
CA GLN A 158 -16.21 -0.75 -18.45
C GLN A 158 -17.10 0.24 -17.68
N ASN A 159 -16.52 1.06 -16.81
CA ASN A 159 -17.24 2.15 -16.15
C ASN A 159 -17.47 3.35 -17.08
N ALA A 160 -16.50 3.67 -17.93
CA ALA A 160 -16.64 4.74 -18.92
C ALA A 160 -17.75 4.43 -19.94
N THR A 161 -17.86 3.17 -20.39
CA THR A 161 -18.89 2.73 -21.35
C THR A 161 -20.30 2.71 -20.76
N LYS A 162 -20.47 2.70 -19.43
CA LYS A 162 -21.79 2.79 -18.78
C LYS A 162 -22.30 4.22 -18.63
N LEU A 163 -21.44 5.21 -18.84
CA LEU A 163 -21.77 6.65 -18.72
C LEU A 163 -22.00 7.33 -20.08
N SER A 164 -21.85 6.59 -21.18
CA SER A 164 -22.14 7.00 -22.56
C SER A 164 -23.42 6.36 -23.06
#